data_AF-A0A4D6MHM2-F1
#
_entry.id   AF-A0A4D6MHM2-F1
#
_cell.length_a   1.000
_cell.length_b   1.000
_cell.length_c   1.000
_cell.angle_alpha   90.00
_cell.angle_beta   90.00
_cell.angle_gamma   90.00
#
_symmetry.space_group_name_H-M   'P 1'
#
loop_
_entity.id
_entity.type
_entity.pdbx_description
1 polymer ?
#
loop_
_entity_poly.entity_id
_entity_poly.type
_entity_poly.pdbx_seq_one_letter_code
_entity_poly.pdbx_strand_id
1 'polypeptide(L)'
;MGKKAKGSRKGKKAWRANISTEEIEDFFEKSTKDALSGGSLQALSSNSIFYEDKSKDLAVKKKIEKHRERVLHCDSLLQKNQFVKPVPSSILKKCSKNRKTVPNVKVVNQDDNKDDSTMFDLWNDKGEDNKQVKKVSKPTLIPAVEVDPPGCSFNPSFESHQDTLASAVAEEMQKVYKKELGPEPVPLTVPGEAIAEEDMYFLDVDDGSDDDDSNLENEDDNEDAASEKKSIKKKRVTKVELNKRARRKEQLKKEAEAKKIKELSKEIDSIPDIIQEIEQEEEEKKKKHLRRKVAKQEMLKIRPPRIGKHNDDDDSNLENEDDNEDAASEKKSIKKKRVTKVELNKRARRKEQLKKEAEAKKIKELSKEIDSIPDIIQEIEQEEEEKKKKHLRRKVAKQEMLKIRPPRIGKHKFEPAPVQVLLSEEITGSIRKLKVDL
;
A
#
# COMPACT_ATOMS: atom_id res chain seq x y z
N MET A 1 65.52 55.47 -33.72
CA MET A 1 64.83 54.31 -33.12
C MET A 1 63.42 54.73 -32.68
N GLY A 2 62.42 54.64 -33.57
CA GLY A 2 61.04 55.00 -33.23
C GLY A 2 60.39 53.90 -32.38
N LYS A 3 59.93 54.23 -31.17
CA LYS A 3 59.20 53.29 -30.32
C LYS A 3 57.83 53.01 -30.96
N LYS A 4 57.59 51.76 -31.37
CA LYS A 4 56.27 51.30 -31.85
C LYS A 4 55.23 51.46 -30.73
N ALA A 5 54.10 52.07 -31.04
CA ALA A 5 52.98 52.22 -30.12
C ALA A 5 52.49 50.84 -29.65
N LYS A 6 52.31 50.66 -28.34
CA LYS A 6 51.79 49.40 -27.79
C LYS A 6 50.31 49.30 -28.13
N GLY A 7 49.95 48.36 -29.02
CA GLY A 7 48.56 48.04 -29.33
C GLY A 7 47.80 47.63 -28.07
N SER A 8 46.50 47.99 -28.02
CA SER A 8 45.58 47.68 -26.93
C SER A 8 45.68 46.19 -26.53
N ARG A 9 45.86 45.94 -25.23
CA ARG A 9 45.98 44.59 -24.65
C ARG A 9 44.67 43.80 -24.61
N LYS A 10 43.55 44.39 -24.99
CA LYS A 10 42.24 43.74 -24.92
C LYS A 10 41.98 43.01 -26.24
N GLY A 11 42.03 41.68 -26.21
CA GLY A 11 41.74 40.83 -27.38
C GLY A 11 40.28 40.94 -27.82
N LYS A 12 39.98 40.54 -29.08
CA LYS A 12 38.64 40.67 -29.69
C LYS A 12 37.49 40.10 -28.84
N LYS A 13 37.71 38.99 -28.12
CA LYS A 13 36.71 38.40 -27.20
C LYS A 13 36.29 39.35 -26.07
N ALA A 14 37.27 40.06 -25.49
CA ALA A 14 37.02 40.98 -24.40
C ALA A 14 36.42 42.32 -24.87
N TRP A 15 36.41 42.60 -26.18
CA TRP A 15 35.59 43.65 -26.78
C TRP A 15 34.14 43.19 -26.98
N ARG A 16 33.92 41.97 -27.48
CA ARG A 16 32.58 41.39 -27.64
C ARG A 16 31.79 41.33 -26.32
N ALA A 17 32.46 41.04 -25.21
CA ALA A 17 31.83 41.00 -23.89
C ALA A 17 31.40 42.38 -23.33
N ASN A 18 31.89 43.50 -23.88
CA ASN A 18 31.42 44.84 -23.45
C ASN A 18 30.42 45.46 -24.44
N ILE A 19 30.00 44.73 -25.47
CA ILE A 19 28.92 45.16 -26.36
C ILE A 19 27.66 44.57 -25.77
N SER A 20 26.81 45.43 -25.19
CA SER A 20 25.53 44.98 -24.63
C SER A 20 24.63 44.46 -25.76
N THR A 21 24.08 43.27 -25.60
CA THR A 21 23.01 42.73 -26.46
C THR A 21 21.62 43.13 -25.96
N GLU A 22 21.53 43.78 -24.81
CA GLU A 22 20.27 44.13 -24.14
C GLU A 22 19.41 45.05 -25.01
N GLU A 23 19.99 46.01 -25.74
CA GLU A 23 19.23 46.88 -26.65
C GLU A 23 18.54 46.10 -27.79
N ILE A 24 19.20 45.02 -28.24
CA ILE A 24 18.70 44.16 -29.31
C ILE A 24 17.58 43.27 -28.77
N GLU A 25 17.78 42.68 -27.59
CA GLU A 25 16.79 41.86 -26.88
C GLU A 25 15.55 42.68 -26.51
N ASP A 26 15.73 43.89 -25.97
CA ASP A 26 14.66 44.85 -25.68
C ASP A 26 13.85 45.22 -26.93
N PHE A 27 14.52 45.39 -28.07
CA PHE A 27 13.84 45.66 -29.33
C PHE A 27 12.98 44.47 -29.75
N PHE A 28 13.53 43.25 -29.67
CA PHE A 28 12.75 42.04 -29.95
C PHE A 28 11.56 41.93 -29.01
N GLU A 29 11.74 42.07 -27.69
CA GLU A 29 10.63 42.02 -26.75
C GLU A 29 9.54 43.06 -27.03
N LYS A 30 9.93 44.31 -27.29
CA LYS A 30 8.97 45.39 -27.64
C LYS A 30 8.26 45.07 -28.94
N SER A 31 8.97 44.55 -29.95
CA SER A 31 8.35 44.15 -31.22
C SER A 31 7.35 43.01 -31.03
N THR A 32 7.65 42.02 -30.18
CA THR A 32 6.74 40.92 -29.86
C THR A 32 5.52 41.43 -29.10
N LYS A 33 5.72 42.31 -28.11
CA LYS A 33 4.63 42.95 -27.33
C LYS A 33 3.74 43.83 -28.21
N ASP A 34 4.32 44.59 -29.13
CA ASP A 34 3.58 45.42 -30.09
C ASP A 34 2.81 44.52 -31.07
N ALA A 35 3.38 43.42 -31.56
CA ALA A 35 2.66 42.47 -32.40
C ALA A 35 1.47 41.81 -31.67
N LEU A 36 1.64 41.47 -30.39
CA LEU A 36 0.56 40.90 -29.56
C LEU A 36 -0.54 41.91 -29.23
N SER A 37 -0.18 43.19 -29.04
CA SER A 37 -1.13 44.26 -28.69
C SER A 37 -1.81 44.93 -29.90
N GLY A 38 -1.49 44.50 -31.12
CA GLY A 38 -2.13 44.97 -32.36
C GLY A 38 -1.39 46.09 -33.09
N GLY A 39 -0.14 46.36 -32.73
CA GLY A 39 0.77 47.29 -33.40
C GLY A 39 1.34 48.34 -32.45
N SER A 40 2.40 49.03 -32.89
CA SER A 40 3.05 50.06 -32.08
C SER A 40 2.19 51.31 -31.93
N LEU A 41 1.86 51.69 -30.70
CA LEU A 41 1.08 52.90 -30.39
C LEU A 41 1.76 54.19 -30.89
N GLN A 42 3.08 54.20 -31.03
CA GLN A 42 3.85 55.34 -31.54
C GLN A 42 3.63 55.58 -33.04
N ALA A 43 3.25 54.54 -33.79
CA ALA A 43 3.00 54.63 -35.22
C ALA A 43 1.58 55.15 -35.54
N LEU A 44 0.65 55.05 -34.59
CA LEU A 44 -0.73 55.51 -34.76
C LEU A 44 -0.86 57.00 -34.40
N SER A 45 -1.63 57.75 -35.19
CA SER A 45 -1.92 59.15 -34.89
C SER A 45 -2.79 59.27 -33.63
N SER A 46 -2.51 60.26 -32.77
CA SER A 46 -3.26 60.50 -31.53
C SER A 46 -4.78 60.60 -31.74
N ASN A 47 -5.21 61.13 -32.88
CA ASN A 47 -6.64 61.25 -33.22
C ASN A 47 -7.33 59.90 -33.51
N SER A 48 -6.55 58.85 -33.83
CA SER A 48 -7.05 57.48 -33.98
C SER A 48 -7.05 56.70 -32.67
N ILE A 49 -6.19 57.08 -31.73
CA ILE A 49 -6.03 56.41 -30.43
C ILE A 49 -7.08 56.92 -29.44
N PHE A 50 -7.32 58.23 -29.44
CA PHE A 50 -8.22 58.88 -28.49
C PHE A 50 -9.51 59.31 -29.18
N TYR A 51 -10.64 58.86 -28.64
CA TYR A 51 -11.96 59.36 -28.98
C TYR A 51 -12.52 60.13 -27.79
N GLU A 52 -12.74 61.45 -27.96
CA GLU A 52 -13.47 62.24 -26.97
C GLU A 52 -14.97 61.97 -27.11
N ASP A 53 -15.48 61.02 -26.32
CA ASP A 53 -16.92 60.77 -26.27
C ASP A 53 -17.65 61.92 -25.53
N LYS A 54 -18.27 62.79 -26.32
CA LYS A 54 -19.13 63.89 -25.84
C LYS A 54 -20.59 63.47 -25.73
N SER A 55 -20.91 62.20 -25.98
CA SER A 55 -22.26 61.69 -25.90
C SER A 55 -22.70 61.58 -24.42
N LYS A 56 -23.91 62.07 -24.14
CA LYS A 56 -24.52 61.96 -22.81
C LYS A 56 -25.27 60.64 -22.77
N ASP A 57 -24.68 59.62 -22.17
CA ASP A 57 -25.31 58.31 -22.09
C ASP A 57 -26.59 58.34 -21.22
N LEU A 58 -27.75 58.35 -21.89
CA LEU A 58 -29.06 58.53 -21.26
C LEU A 58 -29.42 57.32 -20.37
N ALA A 59 -28.90 56.13 -20.67
CA ALA A 59 -29.17 54.93 -19.89
C ALA A 59 -28.51 54.99 -18.51
N VAL A 60 -27.26 55.45 -18.45
CA VAL A 60 -26.54 55.66 -17.19
C VAL A 60 -27.19 56.78 -16.39
N LYS A 61 -27.59 57.88 -17.04
CA LYS A 61 -28.36 58.94 -16.38
C LYS A 61 -29.67 58.43 -15.80
N LYS A 62 -30.44 57.63 -16.54
CA LYS A 62 -31.67 56.99 -16.04
C LYS A 62 -31.41 56.06 -14.86
N LYS A 63 -30.31 55.31 -14.86
CA LYS A 63 -29.93 54.47 -13.71
C LYS A 63 -29.60 55.32 -12.48
N ILE A 64 -28.82 56.39 -12.65
CA ILE A 64 -28.46 57.31 -11.56
C ILE A 64 -29.72 58.01 -11.02
N GLU A 65 -30.59 58.48 -11.90
CA GLU A 65 -31.85 59.13 -11.54
C GLU A 65 -32.79 58.16 -10.81
N LYS A 66 -32.93 56.91 -11.29
CA LYS A 66 -33.66 55.84 -10.58
C LYS A 66 -33.09 55.53 -9.20
N HIS A 67 -31.76 55.56 -9.04
CA HIS A 67 -31.13 55.38 -7.73
C HIS A 67 -31.32 56.60 -6.81
N ARG A 68 -31.43 57.82 -7.36
CA ARG A 68 -31.75 59.05 -6.61
C ARG A 68 -33.22 59.15 -6.23
N GLU A 69 -34.12 58.64 -7.06
CA GLU A 69 -35.56 58.57 -6.80
C GLU A 69 -35.92 57.51 -5.75
N ARG A 70 -35.07 56.50 -5.54
CA ARG A 70 -35.25 55.51 -4.48
C ARG A 70 -35.01 56.16 -3.13
N VAL A 71 -36.08 56.26 -2.35
CA VAL A 71 -36.06 56.68 -0.95
C VAL A 71 -35.25 55.67 -0.13
N LEU A 72 -34.45 56.15 0.83
CA LEU A 72 -33.66 55.28 1.71
C LEU A 72 -34.57 54.31 2.46
N HIS A 73 -34.06 53.11 2.78
CA HIS A 73 -34.86 52.08 3.42
C HIS A 73 -35.44 52.53 4.77
N CYS A 74 -34.67 53.28 5.57
CA CYS A 74 -35.12 53.88 6.82
C CYS A 74 -36.30 54.84 6.62
N ASP A 75 -36.24 55.68 5.58
CA ASP A 75 -37.31 56.62 5.25
C ASP A 75 -38.53 55.89 4.67
N SER A 76 -38.32 54.82 3.90
CA SER A 76 -39.39 53.95 3.39
C SER A 76 -40.14 53.22 4.51
N LEU A 77 -39.46 52.83 5.58
CA LEU A 77 -40.08 52.21 6.76
C LEU A 77 -40.91 53.20 7.59
N LEU A 78 -40.58 54.49 7.51
CA LEU A 78 -41.32 55.59 8.15
C LEU A 78 -42.51 56.09 7.32
N GLN A 79 -42.61 55.71 6.04
CA GLN A 79 -43.77 56.02 5.23
C GLN A 79 -44.99 55.26 5.74
N LYS A 80 -46.14 55.97 5.80
CA LYS A 80 -47.39 55.38 6.29
C LYS A 80 -47.85 54.27 5.35
N ASN A 81 -48.02 53.06 5.89
CA ASN A 81 -48.59 51.94 5.17
C ASN A 81 -50.02 52.27 4.73
N GLN A 82 -50.24 52.40 3.41
CA GLN A 82 -51.55 52.76 2.84
C GLN A 82 -52.64 51.72 3.17
N PHE A 83 -52.25 50.48 3.44
CA PHE A 83 -53.14 49.37 3.76
C PHE A 83 -53.52 49.25 5.24
N VAL A 84 -52.91 50.05 6.12
CA VAL A 84 -53.20 50.02 7.55
C VAL A 84 -53.88 51.32 7.94
N LYS A 85 -55.18 51.24 8.26
CA LYS A 85 -55.91 52.38 8.82
C LYS A 85 -55.36 52.66 10.23
N PRO A 86 -54.96 53.90 10.57
CA PRO A 86 -54.46 54.21 11.90
C PRO A 86 -55.56 53.96 12.93
N VAL A 87 -55.24 53.17 13.95
CA VAL A 87 -56.15 52.94 15.08
C VAL A 87 -56.18 54.22 15.92
N PRO A 88 -57.36 54.82 16.18
CA PRO A 88 -57.44 55.97 17.07
C PRO A 88 -57.02 55.54 18.47
N SER A 89 -55.95 56.12 19.00
CA SER A 89 -55.54 55.85 20.38
C SER A 89 -56.59 56.42 21.34
N SER A 90 -56.95 55.64 22.36
CA SER A 90 -57.98 55.96 23.36
C SER A 90 -57.58 57.05 24.36
N ILE A 91 -56.50 57.79 24.11
CA ILE A 91 -56.07 58.90 24.94
C ILE A 91 -56.32 60.19 24.16
N LEU A 92 -57.54 60.70 24.28
CA LEU A 92 -57.90 62.07 23.89
C LEU A 92 -57.18 63.08 24.79
N LYS A 93 -55.86 63.23 24.62
CA LYS A 93 -55.20 64.47 25.04
C LYS A 93 -55.37 65.47 23.89
N LYS A 94 -56.40 66.30 24.02
CA LYS A 94 -56.53 67.57 23.29
C LYS A 94 -55.27 68.38 23.56
N CYS A 95 -54.28 68.35 22.67
CA CYS A 95 -53.28 69.39 22.60
C CYS A 95 -53.59 70.26 21.38
N SER A 96 -53.95 71.50 21.70
CA SER A 96 -54.23 72.59 20.79
C SER A 96 -53.13 72.75 19.75
N LYS A 97 -53.55 73.04 18.51
CA LYS A 97 -52.73 73.69 17.48
C LYS A 97 -51.87 74.78 18.13
N ASN A 98 -50.55 74.68 17.97
CA ASN A 98 -49.71 75.84 17.68
C ASN A 98 -48.45 75.39 16.93
N ARG A 99 -48.27 76.01 15.76
CA ARG A 99 -47.08 75.93 14.91
C ARG A 99 -45.83 76.33 15.69
N LYS A 100 -44.67 75.75 15.31
CA LYS A 100 -43.39 76.46 15.16
C LYS A 100 -42.42 75.63 14.32
N THR A 101 -42.03 76.18 13.17
CA THR A 101 -40.71 76.03 12.52
C THR A 101 -39.63 76.43 13.54
N VAL A 102 -38.46 75.82 13.71
CA VAL A 102 -37.23 75.66 12.86
C VAL A 102 -36.21 74.86 13.75
N PRO A 103 -34.88 74.73 13.47
CA PRO A 103 -34.11 74.16 12.35
C PRO A 103 -33.21 72.95 12.76
N ASN A 104 -32.58 72.38 11.73
CA ASN A 104 -31.43 71.47 11.68
C ASN A 104 -30.34 71.63 12.77
N VAL A 105 -29.84 70.51 13.34
CA VAL A 105 -28.54 70.42 14.02
C VAL A 105 -27.79 69.15 13.59
N LYS A 106 -26.49 69.38 13.35
CA LYS A 106 -25.44 68.49 12.86
C LYS A 106 -25.00 67.42 13.87
N VAL A 107 -24.62 66.25 13.32
CA VAL A 107 -23.38 65.45 13.55
C VAL A 107 -22.91 65.26 15.00
N VAL A 108 -22.68 64.00 15.41
CA VAL A 108 -21.41 63.46 15.95
C VAL A 108 -21.55 61.96 16.21
N ASN A 109 -20.53 61.21 15.76
CA ASN A 109 -20.27 59.79 16.02
C ASN A 109 -19.93 59.54 17.50
N GLN A 110 -20.24 58.36 18.04
CA GLN A 110 -19.22 57.49 18.64
C GLN A 110 -19.79 56.16 19.14
N ASP A 111 -18.91 55.17 19.05
CA ASP A 111 -18.99 53.78 19.45
C ASP A 111 -19.31 53.58 20.93
N ASP A 112 -19.87 52.41 21.28
CA ASP A 112 -19.17 51.35 22.03
C ASP A 112 -20.09 50.47 22.90
N ASN A 113 -19.85 49.15 22.77
CA ASN A 113 -19.90 48.08 23.77
C ASN A 113 -21.22 47.62 24.42
N LYS A 114 -21.58 46.38 24.03
CA LYS A 114 -21.64 45.16 24.86
C LYS A 114 -22.57 45.16 26.08
N ASP A 115 -23.53 44.23 26.09
CA ASP A 115 -23.89 43.49 27.30
C ASP A 115 -24.53 42.15 26.99
N ASP A 116 -24.24 41.23 27.89
CA ASP A 116 -24.47 39.80 27.86
C ASP A 116 -25.94 39.42 28.01
N SER A 117 -26.41 38.45 27.24
CA SER A 117 -27.49 37.58 27.70
C SER A 117 -27.33 36.16 27.17
N THR A 118 -26.87 35.31 28.06
CA THR A 118 -26.88 33.85 28.01
C THR A 118 -28.32 33.36 27.86
N MET A 119 -28.80 33.30 26.62
CA MET A 119 -30.07 32.67 26.31
C MET A 119 -29.86 31.15 26.31
N PHE A 120 -30.25 30.52 27.43
CA PHE A 120 -30.34 29.07 27.60
C PHE A 120 -31.26 28.50 26.51
N ASP A 121 -30.67 27.78 25.56
CA ASP A 121 -31.41 27.10 24.49
C ASP A 121 -32.10 25.84 25.04
N LEU A 122 -33.42 25.97 25.22
CA LEU A 122 -34.34 24.96 25.75
C LEU A 122 -34.70 23.87 24.72
N TRP A 123 -34.09 23.90 23.53
CA TRP A 123 -34.33 22.93 22.44
C TRP A 123 -33.25 21.87 22.26
N ASN A 124 -32.24 21.83 23.13
CA ASN A 124 -31.28 20.73 23.14
C ASN A 124 -31.88 19.51 23.87
N ASP A 125 -32.96 18.97 23.31
CA ASP A 125 -33.42 17.64 23.62
C ASP A 125 -32.43 16.64 23.03
N LYS A 126 -31.95 15.74 23.89
CA LYS A 126 -30.94 14.75 23.56
C LYS A 126 -31.59 13.64 22.72
N GLY A 127 -31.78 13.93 21.44
CA GLY A 127 -31.95 12.91 20.41
C GLY A 127 -30.58 12.51 19.87
N GLU A 128 -30.24 11.24 19.99
CA GLU A 128 -29.14 10.63 19.25
C GLU A 128 -29.45 10.69 17.75
N ASP A 129 -29.12 11.81 17.12
CA ASP A 129 -29.22 11.94 15.68
C ASP A 129 -28.14 11.06 15.04
N ASN A 130 -28.58 9.90 14.55
CA ASN A 130 -27.96 9.17 13.45
C ASN A 130 -27.87 10.10 12.23
N LYS A 131 -26.97 11.08 12.28
CA LYS A 131 -26.60 11.88 11.12
C LYS A 131 -25.91 10.93 10.16
N GLN A 132 -26.66 10.46 9.17
CA GLN A 132 -26.07 9.91 7.97
C GLN A 132 -25.14 10.98 7.41
N VAL A 133 -23.85 10.86 7.70
CA VAL A 133 -22.81 11.68 7.12
C VAL A 133 -22.86 11.35 5.63
N LYS A 134 -23.54 12.20 4.86
CA LYS A 134 -23.50 12.13 3.41
C LYS A 134 -22.02 12.10 3.02
N LYS A 135 -21.56 11.01 2.42
CA LYS A 135 -20.19 10.86 1.96
C LYS A 135 -19.93 11.98 0.96
N VAL A 136 -19.26 13.04 1.40
CA VAL A 136 -18.75 14.06 0.50
C VAL A 136 -17.69 13.37 -0.34
N SER A 137 -17.96 13.21 -1.63
CA SER A 137 -16.98 12.70 -2.59
C SER A 137 -15.76 13.61 -2.49
N LYS A 138 -14.61 13.04 -2.14
CA LYS A 138 -13.36 13.81 -2.06
C LYS A 138 -13.13 14.44 -3.44
N PRO A 139 -13.01 15.77 -3.54
CA PRO A 139 -12.68 16.40 -4.82
C PRO A 139 -11.34 15.84 -5.29
N THR A 140 -11.21 15.60 -6.60
CA THR A 140 -9.93 15.24 -7.20
C THR A 140 -8.90 16.33 -6.89
N LEU A 141 -7.65 15.94 -6.64
CA LEU A 141 -6.58 16.91 -6.34
C LEU A 141 -6.26 17.80 -7.56
N ILE A 142 -6.55 17.30 -8.76
CA ILE A 142 -6.24 17.94 -10.03
C ILE A 142 -7.30 19.02 -10.31
N PRO A 143 -6.88 20.22 -10.75
CA PRO A 143 -7.81 21.26 -11.16
C PRO A 143 -8.71 20.77 -12.30
N ALA A 144 -9.97 21.22 -12.33
CA ALA A 144 -10.92 20.80 -13.35
C ALA A 144 -10.57 21.28 -14.77
N VAL A 145 -9.67 22.26 -14.90
CA VAL A 145 -9.19 22.81 -16.17
C VAL A 145 -7.67 22.72 -16.16
N GLU A 146 -7.12 21.99 -17.14
CA GLU A 146 -5.69 21.94 -17.42
C GLU A 146 -5.28 23.25 -18.12
N VAL A 147 -4.20 23.87 -17.65
CA VAL A 147 -3.66 25.11 -18.25
C VAL A 147 -2.48 24.72 -19.12
N ASP A 148 -2.60 24.94 -20.42
CA ASP A 148 -1.53 24.65 -21.37
C ASP A 148 -0.31 25.54 -21.13
N PRO A 149 0.90 25.04 -21.42
CA PRO A 149 2.11 25.84 -21.26
C PRO A 149 2.16 26.99 -22.28
N PRO A 150 2.84 28.11 -21.98
CA PRO A 150 2.84 29.32 -22.80
C PRO A 150 3.41 29.12 -24.21
N GLY A 151 4.27 28.11 -24.39
CA GLY A 151 4.84 27.73 -25.69
C GLY A 151 3.85 27.12 -26.68
N CYS A 152 2.66 26.71 -26.22
CA CYS A 152 1.55 26.24 -27.07
C CYS A 152 0.67 27.39 -27.59
N SER A 153 0.95 28.64 -27.20
CA SER A 153 0.25 29.79 -27.78
C SER A 153 0.57 29.95 -29.27
N PHE A 154 -0.28 30.66 -30.00
CA PHE A 154 -0.11 30.84 -31.44
C PHE A 154 1.20 31.55 -31.83
N ASN A 155 1.61 32.54 -31.03
CA ASN A 155 2.84 33.30 -31.24
C ASN A 155 3.65 33.28 -29.93
N PRO A 156 4.27 32.12 -29.60
CA PRO A 156 4.97 31.95 -28.35
C PRO A 156 6.30 32.71 -28.36
N SER A 157 6.83 33.07 -27.19
CA SER A 157 8.21 33.51 -27.12
C SER A 157 9.13 32.34 -27.46
N PHE A 158 10.29 32.63 -28.08
CA PHE A 158 11.21 31.59 -28.52
C PHE A 158 11.60 30.63 -27.38
N GLU A 159 11.90 31.14 -26.20
CA GLU A 159 12.26 30.32 -25.03
C GLU A 159 11.10 29.40 -24.62
N SER A 160 9.90 29.97 -24.46
CA SER A 160 8.72 29.18 -24.06
C SER A 160 8.39 28.08 -25.07
N HIS A 161 8.56 28.37 -26.36
CA HIS A 161 8.35 27.39 -27.43
C HIS A 161 9.36 26.24 -27.35
N GLN A 162 10.65 26.56 -27.20
CA GLN A 162 11.70 25.54 -27.08
C GLN A 162 11.49 24.66 -25.84
N ASP A 163 11.11 25.24 -24.71
CA ASP A 163 10.84 24.48 -23.48
C ASP A 163 9.66 23.51 -23.68
N THR A 164 8.59 23.96 -24.33
CA THR A 164 7.44 23.09 -24.63
C THR A 164 7.78 21.98 -25.62
N LEU A 165 8.51 22.30 -26.69
CA LEU A 165 9.00 21.29 -27.64
C LEU A 165 9.90 20.27 -26.93
N ALA A 166 10.81 20.72 -26.08
CA ALA A 166 11.70 19.85 -25.32
C ALA A 166 10.90 18.90 -24.41
N SER A 167 9.85 19.40 -23.75
CA SER A 167 8.97 18.56 -22.93
C SER A 167 8.23 17.49 -23.76
N ALA A 168 7.66 17.86 -24.92
CA ALA A 168 6.97 16.94 -25.81
C ALA A 168 7.90 15.87 -26.38
N VAL A 169 9.11 16.26 -26.81
CA VAL A 169 10.15 15.32 -27.28
C VAL A 169 10.56 14.36 -26.17
N ALA A 170 10.70 14.84 -24.93
CA ALA A 170 11.05 13.99 -23.80
C ALA A 170 9.98 12.91 -23.53
N GLU A 171 8.69 13.26 -23.61
CA GLU A 171 7.60 12.30 -23.44
C GLU A 171 7.58 11.22 -24.54
N GLU A 172 7.76 11.61 -25.79
CA GLU A 172 7.84 10.67 -26.91
C GLU A 172 9.06 9.73 -26.78
N MET A 173 10.22 10.27 -26.40
CA MET A 173 11.42 9.47 -26.12
C MET A 173 11.20 8.50 -24.96
N GLN A 174 10.51 8.91 -23.89
CA GLN A 174 10.13 8.00 -22.82
C GLN A 174 9.22 6.86 -23.31
N LYS A 175 8.27 7.15 -24.21
CA LYS A 175 7.42 6.11 -24.82
C LYS A 175 8.26 5.15 -25.67
N VAL A 176 9.25 5.65 -26.41
CA VAL A 176 10.19 4.83 -27.20
C VAL A 176 11.04 3.96 -26.28
N TYR A 177 11.72 4.53 -25.29
CA TYR A 177 12.54 3.76 -24.35
C TYR A 177 11.74 2.70 -23.61
N LYS A 178 10.49 2.98 -23.24
CA LYS A 178 9.62 2.00 -22.60
C LYS A 178 9.27 0.82 -23.51
N LYS A 179 9.14 1.05 -24.82
CA LYS A 179 8.90 0.00 -25.81
C LYS A 179 10.16 -0.83 -26.05
N GLU A 180 11.32 -0.18 -26.11
CA GLU A 180 12.61 -0.83 -26.40
C GLU A 180 13.19 -1.60 -25.21
N LEU A 181 13.11 -1.05 -24.00
CA LEU A 181 13.59 -1.71 -22.78
C LEU A 181 12.58 -2.71 -22.21
N GLY A 182 11.31 -2.57 -22.59
CA GLY A 182 10.24 -3.45 -22.13
C GLY A 182 10.47 -4.89 -22.62
N PRO A 183 10.08 -5.91 -21.83
CA PRO A 183 10.06 -7.27 -22.34
C PRO A 183 9.15 -7.33 -23.58
N GLU A 184 9.60 -8.02 -24.63
CA GLU A 184 8.75 -8.24 -25.81
C GLU A 184 7.43 -8.89 -25.37
N PRO A 185 6.28 -8.38 -25.85
CA PRO A 185 5.00 -8.95 -25.48
C PRO A 185 4.98 -10.42 -25.93
N VAL A 186 4.68 -11.32 -25.00
CA VAL A 186 4.56 -12.75 -25.30
C VAL A 186 3.56 -12.91 -26.45
N PRO A 187 3.94 -13.54 -27.57
CA PRO A 187 3.04 -13.71 -28.70
C PRO A 187 1.79 -14.47 -28.25
N LEU A 188 0.62 -13.99 -28.68
CA LEU A 188 -0.70 -14.54 -28.31
C LEU A 188 -0.84 -16.02 -28.61
N THR A 189 -0.14 -16.49 -29.64
CA THR A 189 -0.08 -17.89 -30.03
C THR A 189 1.38 -18.28 -30.26
N VAL A 190 1.96 -19.00 -29.32
CA VAL A 190 3.18 -19.77 -29.56
C VAL A 190 2.74 -21.09 -30.22
N PRO A 191 3.19 -21.44 -31.43
CA PRO A 191 2.92 -22.75 -32.01
C PRO A 191 3.68 -23.80 -31.19
N GLY A 192 3.02 -24.33 -30.16
CA GLY A 192 3.56 -25.31 -29.22
C GLY A 192 2.51 -26.36 -28.85
N GLU A 193 2.99 -27.55 -28.52
CA GLU A 193 2.24 -28.76 -28.21
C GLU A 193 1.18 -28.54 -27.11
N ALA A 194 0.06 -29.27 -27.19
CA ALA A 194 -1.02 -29.18 -26.21
C ALA A 194 -0.48 -29.47 -24.79
N ILE A 195 -0.57 -28.48 -23.90
CA ILE A 195 -0.15 -28.59 -22.50
C ILE A 195 -0.96 -29.72 -21.85
N ALA A 196 -0.28 -30.73 -21.30
CA ALA A 196 -0.94 -31.85 -20.64
C ALA A 196 -1.76 -31.38 -19.43
N GLU A 197 -2.88 -32.05 -19.15
CA GLU A 197 -3.85 -31.64 -18.11
C GLU A 197 -3.25 -31.56 -16.69
N GLU A 198 -2.12 -32.23 -16.45
CA GLU A 198 -1.39 -32.21 -15.17
C GLU A 198 -0.59 -30.91 -14.96
N ASP A 199 -0.07 -30.29 -16.02
CA ASP A 199 0.69 -29.04 -15.94
C ASP A 199 -0.21 -27.80 -15.77
N MET A 200 -1.47 -27.89 -16.22
CA MET A 200 -2.47 -26.85 -15.95
C MET A 200 -2.75 -26.69 -14.44
N TYR A 201 -2.62 -27.77 -13.66
CA TYR A 201 -2.87 -27.73 -12.21
C TYR A 201 -1.78 -26.98 -11.41
N PHE A 202 -0.57 -26.85 -11.95
CA PHE A 202 0.53 -26.14 -11.27
C PHE A 202 0.49 -24.63 -11.49
N LEU A 203 -0.09 -24.14 -12.60
CA LEU A 203 -0.18 -22.69 -12.89
C LEU A 203 -1.21 -21.95 -12.02
N ASP A 204 -2.23 -22.66 -11.50
CA ASP A 204 -3.36 -22.08 -10.78
C ASP A 204 -3.09 -21.77 -9.29
N VAL A 205 -1.91 -22.11 -8.75
CA VAL A 205 -1.65 -22.05 -7.31
C VAL A 205 -1.02 -20.73 -6.83
N ASP A 206 -0.36 -19.97 -7.70
CA ASP A 206 0.50 -18.84 -7.28
C ASP A 206 -0.03 -17.43 -7.63
N ASP A 207 -1.19 -17.29 -8.28
CA ASP A 207 -1.85 -15.99 -8.51
C ASP A 207 -2.68 -15.54 -7.28
N GLY A 208 -2.05 -15.63 -6.11
CA GLY A 208 -2.58 -15.18 -4.82
C GLY A 208 -2.08 -13.79 -4.44
N SER A 209 -1.98 -12.87 -5.40
CA SER A 209 -1.73 -11.46 -5.10
C SER A 209 -3.06 -10.76 -4.86
N ASP A 210 -3.36 -10.61 -3.58
CA ASP A 210 -4.43 -9.81 -2.98
C ASP A 210 -4.52 -8.41 -3.63
N ASP A 211 -5.41 -8.26 -4.61
CA ASP A 211 -5.80 -6.95 -5.16
C ASP A 211 -7.33 -6.87 -5.33
N ASP A 212 -7.87 -5.99 -4.48
CA ASP A 212 -9.02 -5.12 -4.65
C ASP A 212 -10.45 -5.64 -4.40
N ASP A 213 -10.79 -5.54 -3.12
CA ASP A 213 -12.11 -5.24 -2.57
C ASP A 213 -12.69 -3.95 -3.18
N SER A 214 -13.48 -4.05 -4.26
CA SER A 214 -14.49 -3.02 -4.57
C SER A 214 -15.72 -3.59 -5.28
N ASN A 215 -16.70 -3.93 -4.45
CA ASN A 215 -18.14 -3.74 -4.65
C ASN A 215 -18.61 -3.34 -6.06
N LEU A 216 -19.14 -4.31 -6.82
CA LEU A 216 -19.94 -4.05 -8.02
C LEU A 216 -21.21 -4.90 -7.94
N GLU A 217 -22.25 -4.26 -7.41
CA GLU A 217 -23.64 -4.66 -7.61
C GLU A 217 -24.15 -4.06 -8.93
N ASN A 218 -24.79 -4.95 -9.67
CA ASN A 218 -25.87 -4.77 -10.65
C ASN A 218 -25.55 -4.47 -12.11
N GLU A 219 -26.11 -5.39 -12.89
CA GLU A 219 -26.27 -5.48 -14.33
C GLU A 219 -27.37 -4.51 -14.79
N ASP A 220 -27.27 -4.01 -16.01
CA ASP A 220 -28.37 -4.09 -16.97
C ASP A 220 -27.90 -3.84 -18.41
N ASP A 221 -28.55 -4.56 -19.31
CA ASP A 221 -28.17 -4.85 -20.70
C ASP A 221 -28.48 -3.72 -21.70
N ASN A 222 -27.64 -3.58 -22.72
CA ASN A 222 -28.07 -3.59 -24.14
C ASN A 222 -26.88 -3.63 -25.11
N GLU A 223 -27.09 -4.38 -26.19
CA GLU A 223 -26.13 -4.85 -27.19
C GLU A 223 -25.82 -3.79 -28.26
N ASP A 224 -24.54 -3.71 -28.70
CA ASP A 224 -24.20 -3.84 -30.13
C ASP A 224 -22.68 -3.89 -30.40
N ALA A 225 -22.29 -4.93 -31.17
CA ALA A 225 -21.11 -5.13 -32.01
C ALA A 225 -19.66 -4.97 -31.46
N ALA A 226 -18.98 -6.12 -31.25
CA ALA A 226 -17.69 -6.50 -31.87
C ALA A 226 -16.71 -7.25 -30.93
N SER A 227 -16.51 -8.54 -31.23
CA SER A 227 -15.40 -9.45 -30.84
C SER A 227 -15.16 -9.75 -29.36
N GLU A 228 -15.32 -11.04 -29.05
CA GLU A 228 -15.43 -11.66 -27.73
C GLU A 228 -14.13 -11.64 -26.91
N LYS A 229 -14.09 -10.82 -25.87
CA LYS A 229 -13.27 -11.07 -24.68
C LYS A 229 -14.14 -11.79 -23.65
N LYS A 230 -14.20 -13.12 -23.70
CA LYS A 230 -14.75 -13.90 -22.58
C LYS A 230 -13.66 -14.02 -21.52
N SER A 231 -13.58 -13.02 -20.64
CA SER A 231 -12.96 -13.24 -19.33
C SER A 231 -13.71 -14.38 -18.67
N ILE A 232 -12.99 -15.42 -18.26
CA ILE A 232 -13.55 -16.51 -17.47
C ILE A 232 -14.04 -15.88 -16.17
N LYS A 233 -15.34 -15.55 -16.10
CA LYS A 233 -15.98 -15.06 -14.88
C LYS A 233 -15.82 -16.19 -13.87
N LYS A 234 -14.90 -16.03 -12.91
CA LYS A 234 -14.78 -16.92 -11.74
C LYS A 234 -16.18 -16.95 -11.11
N LYS A 235 -16.91 -18.06 -11.24
CA LYS A 235 -18.18 -18.25 -10.54
C LYS A 235 -17.85 -18.09 -9.06
N ARG A 236 -18.36 -17.03 -8.43
CA ARG A 236 -18.13 -16.77 -7.00
C ARG A 236 -18.59 -18.02 -6.25
N VAL A 237 -17.63 -18.69 -5.63
CA VAL A 237 -17.92 -19.86 -4.80
C VAL A 237 -18.89 -19.39 -3.72
N THR A 238 -20.11 -19.90 -3.76
CA THR A 238 -21.16 -19.42 -2.86
C THR A 238 -20.78 -19.76 -1.41
N LYS A 239 -21.31 -19.03 -0.42
CA LYS A 239 -21.09 -19.35 1.02
C LYS A 239 -21.40 -20.82 1.34
N VAL A 240 -22.32 -21.42 0.58
CA VAL A 240 -22.68 -22.84 0.68
C VAL A 240 -21.56 -23.76 0.20
N GLU A 241 -20.88 -23.44 -0.90
CA GLU A 241 -19.75 -24.24 -1.40
C GLU A 241 -18.50 -24.11 -0.52
N LEU A 242 -18.24 -22.93 0.05
CA LEU A 242 -17.21 -22.77 1.09
C LEU A 242 -17.49 -23.63 2.32
N ASN A 243 -18.75 -23.64 2.79
CA ASN A 243 -19.17 -24.50 3.90
C ASN A 243 -19.10 -26.00 3.54
N LYS A 244 -19.40 -26.37 2.29
CA LYS A 244 -19.27 -27.75 1.79
C LYS A 244 -17.81 -28.20 1.74
N ARG A 245 -16.89 -27.31 1.33
CA ARG A 245 -15.44 -27.55 1.34
C ARG A 245 -14.90 -27.65 2.77
N ALA A 246 -15.38 -26.81 3.68
CA ALA A 246 -15.04 -26.89 5.10
C ALA A 246 -15.49 -28.22 5.73
N ARG A 247 -16.73 -28.66 5.47
CA ARG A 247 -17.23 -29.97 5.91
C ARG A 247 -16.41 -31.13 5.34
N ARG A 248 -16.02 -31.08 4.07
CA ARG A 248 -15.17 -32.10 3.44
C ARG A 248 -13.78 -32.13 4.07
N LYS A 249 -13.18 -30.97 4.35
CA LYS A 249 -11.89 -30.86 5.04
C LYS A 249 -11.97 -31.42 6.47
N GLU A 250 -13.08 -31.19 7.17
CA GLU A 250 -13.33 -31.75 8.49
C GLU A 250 -13.55 -33.27 8.45
N GLN A 251 -14.28 -33.79 7.46
CA GLN A 251 -14.44 -35.24 7.24
C GLN A 251 -13.10 -35.91 6.98
N LEU A 252 -12.25 -35.34 6.11
CA LEU A 252 -10.91 -35.86 5.85
C LEU A 252 -10.04 -35.88 7.11
N LYS A 253 -10.16 -34.85 7.98
CA LYS A 253 -9.48 -34.85 9.29
C LYS A 253 -9.99 -35.96 10.20
N LYS A 254 -11.31 -36.13 10.31
CA LYS A 254 -11.93 -37.21 11.11
C LYS A 254 -11.57 -38.60 10.60
N GLU A 255 -11.50 -38.79 9.28
CA GLU A 255 -11.04 -40.04 8.68
C GLU A 255 -9.56 -40.31 8.96
N ALA A 256 -8.70 -39.28 8.90
CA ALA A 256 -7.30 -39.41 9.27
C ALA A 256 -7.13 -39.73 10.76
N GLU A 257 -7.91 -39.10 11.65
CA GLU A 257 -7.94 -39.43 13.08
C GLU A 257 -8.46 -40.85 13.34
N ALA A 258 -9.50 -41.29 12.63
CA ALA A 258 -10.01 -42.66 12.73
C ALA A 258 -9.00 -43.70 12.22
N LYS A 259 -8.22 -43.39 11.19
CA LYS A 259 -7.10 -44.24 10.74
C LYS A 259 -6.03 -44.36 11.82
N LYS A 260 -5.64 -43.24 12.45
CA LYS A 260 -4.71 -43.24 13.58
C LYS A 260 -5.24 -44.05 14.76
N ILE A 261 -6.53 -43.93 15.10
CA ILE A 261 -7.14 -44.73 16.17
C ILE A 261 -7.13 -46.23 15.82
N LYS A 262 -7.39 -46.59 14.55
CA LYS A 262 -7.30 -47.99 14.09
C LYS A 262 -5.87 -48.52 14.06
N GLU A 263 -4.88 -47.67 13.80
CA GLU A 263 -3.47 -48.02 13.93
C GLU A 263 -3.12 -48.28 15.39
N LEU A 264 -3.51 -47.37 16.29
CA LEU A 264 -3.34 -47.55 17.74
C LEU A 264 -4.09 -48.77 18.27
N SER A 265 -5.29 -49.09 17.77
CA SER A 265 -6.02 -50.28 18.20
C SER A 265 -5.31 -51.57 17.79
N LYS A 266 -4.74 -51.61 16.57
CA LYS A 266 -3.93 -52.77 16.13
C LYS A 266 -2.67 -52.94 16.97
N GLU A 267 -2.03 -51.84 17.35
CA GLU A 267 -0.90 -51.88 18.28
C GLU A 267 -1.32 -52.42 19.65
N ILE A 268 -2.48 -52.00 20.17
CA ILE A 268 -3.04 -52.51 21.43
C ILE A 268 -3.38 -54.01 21.33
N ASP A 269 -3.99 -54.43 20.21
CA ASP A 269 -4.37 -55.82 19.98
C ASP A 269 -3.15 -56.75 19.84
N SER A 270 -1.96 -56.21 19.55
CA SER A 270 -0.69 -56.96 19.48
C SER A 270 0.01 -57.15 20.82
N ILE A 271 -0.42 -56.43 21.87
CA ILE A 271 0.18 -56.52 23.21
C ILE A 271 0.06 -57.92 23.84
N PRO A 272 -1.08 -58.63 23.75
CA PRO A 272 -1.20 -59.99 24.29
C PRO A 272 -0.22 -60.98 23.68
N ASP A 273 0.07 -60.87 22.38
CA ASP A 273 1.02 -61.75 21.69
C ASP A 273 2.45 -61.51 22.18
N ILE A 274 2.82 -60.24 22.40
CA ILE A 274 4.11 -59.85 22.99
C ILE A 274 4.22 -60.39 24.43
N ILE A 275 3.13 -60.36 25.21
CA ILE A 275 3.12 -60.90 26.58
C ILE A 275 3.33 -62.42 26.56
N GLN A 276 2.67 -63.14 25.65
CA GLN A 276 2.86 -64.58 25.49
C GLN A 276 4.28 -64.94 25.05
N GLU A 277 4.89 -64.13 24.19
CA GLU A 277 6.29 -64.30 23.76
C GLU A 277 7.26 -64.13 24.95
N ILE A 278 7.04 -63.13 25.79
CA ILE A 278 7.82 -62.92 27.03
C ILE A 278 7.67 -64.11 27.99
N GLU A 279 6.46 -64.63 28.19
CA GLU A 279 6.22 -65.78 29.07
C GLU A 279 6.92 -67.05 28.57
N GLN A 280 6.90 -67.31 27.25
CA GLN A 280 7.62 -68.43 26.65
C GLN A 280 9.13 -68.27 26.81
N GLU A 281 9.67 -67.07 26.60
CA GLU A 281 11.09 -66.78 26.79
C GLU A 281 11.52 -66.99 28.26
N GLU A 282 10.65 -66.64 29.22
CA GLU A 282 10.88 -66.92 30.64
C GLU A 282 10.83 -68.41 30.99
N GLU A 283 9.94 -69.19 30.38
CA GLU A 283 9.91 -70.64 30.56
C GLU A 283 11.16 -71.31 29.98
N GLU A 284 11.63 -70.85 28.82
CA GLU A 284 12.88 -71.32 28.25
C GLU A 284 14.09 -70.96 29.12
N LYS A 285 14.11 -69.74 29.66
CA LYS A 285 15.06 -69.30 30.70
C LYS A 285 15.06 -70.25 31.90
N LYS A 286 13.87 -70.61 32.42
CA LYS A 286 13.70 -71.54 33.54
C LYS A 286 14.18 -72.96 33.18
N LYS A 287 13.83 -73.49 32.00
CA LYS A 287 14.29 -74.81 31.50
C LYS A 287 15.82 -74.86 31.33
N LYS A 288 16.43 -73.81 30.77
CA LYS A 288 17.89 -73.64 30.64
C LYS A 288 18.58 -73.59 32.01
N HIS A 289 17.96 -72.94 32.99
CA HIS A 289 18.44 -72.93 34.37
C HIS A 289 18.38 -74.31 35.04
N LEU A 290 17.30 -75.07 34.84
CA LEU A 290 17.18 -76.46 35.30
C LEU A 290 18.24 -77.37 34.68
N ARG A 291 18.47 -77.28 33.36
CA ARG A 291 19.54 -78.01 32.67
C ARG A 291 20.92 -77.71 33.26
N ARG A 292 21.22 -76.45 33.59
CA ARG A 292 22.46 -76.07 34.29
C ARG A 292 22.57 -76.69 35.69
N LYS A 293 21.46 -76.80 36.44
CA LYS A 293 21.45 -77.44 37.76
C LYS A 293 21.71 -78.95 37.67
N VAL A 294 21.05 -79.64 36.74
CA VAL A 294 21.25 -81.07 36.50
C VAL A 294 22.70 -81.34 36.08
N ALA A 295 23.24 -80.57 35.14
CA ALA A 295 24.65 -80.68 34.73
C ALA A 295 25.63 -80.46 35.90
N LYS A 296 25.35 -79.51 36.81
CA LYS A 296 26.15 -79.34 38.03
C LYS A 296 26.06 -80.55 38.97
N GLN A 297 24.88 -81.12 39.14
CA GLN A 297 24.69 -82.32 39.97
C GLN A 297 25.39 -83.55 39.38
N GLU A 298 25.37 -83.72 38.06
CA GLU A 298 26.10 -84.78 37.37
C GLU A 298 27.63 -84.59 37.49
N MET A 299 28.12 -83.36 37.34
CA MET A 299 29.53 -83.03 37.55
C MET A 299 30.00 -83.25 38.99
N LEU A 300 29.10 -83.17 39.98
CA LEU A 300 29.39 -83.52 41.37
C LEU A 300 29.42 -85.04 41.60
N LYS A 301 28.63 -85.82 40.85
CA LYS A 301 28.63 -87.29 40.91
C LYS A 301 29.88 -87.93 40.27
N ILE A 302 30.51 -87.25 39.30
CA ILE A 302 31.67 -87.77 38.55
C ILE A 302 33.03 -87.37 39.20
N ARG A 303 33.03 -86.47 40.19
CA ARG A 303 34.28 -86.03 40.85
C ARG A 303 34.79 -87.08 41.86
N PRO A 304 36.04 -87.57 41.77
CA PRO A 304 36.64 -88.37 42.83
C PRO A 304 36.84 -87.52 44.11
N PRO A 305 36.77 -88.11 45.32
CA PRO A 305 36.87 -87.36 46.56
C PRO A 305 38.26 -86.70 46.69
N ARG A 306 38.29 -85.38 46.67
CA ARG A 306 39.50 -84.59 46.91
C ARG A 306 39.68 -84.45 48.42
N ILE A 307 40.55 -85.28 49.01
CA ILE A 307 41.09 -85.04 50.35
C ILE A 307 41.93 -83.76 50.26
N GLY A 308 41.60 -82.74 51.04
CA GLY A 308 42.31 -81.47 51.04
C GLY A 308 41.41 -80.32 51.45
N LYS A 309 41.38 -80.06 52.77
CA LYS A 309 40.84 -78.83 53.36
C LYS A 309 41.56 -77.61 52.81
N HIS A 310 40.83 -76.68 52.21
CA HIS A 310 41.13 -75.26 52.26
C HIS A 310 39.80 -74.52 52.33
N ASN A 311 39.59 -73.84 53.45
CA ASN A 311 38.53 -72.85 53.62
C ASN A 311 38.92 -71.64 52.79
N ASP A 312 37.98 -71.09 52.03
CA ASP A 312 37.89 -69.66 51.77
C ASP A 312 36.42 -69.37 51.50
N ASP A 313 35.81 -68.65 52.44
CA ASP A 313 34.48 -68.07 52.35
C ASP A 313 34.52 -66.96 51.31
N ASP A 314 33.72 -67.05 50.24
CA ASP A 314 33.12 -65.86 49.64
C ASP A 314 32.01 -66.19 48.61
N ASP A 315 31.09 -65.24 48.52
CA ASP A 315 30.11 -65.00 47.45
C ASP A 315 28.79 -65.79 47.42
N SER A 316 27.81 -65.25 48.18
CA SER A 316 26.39 -65.31 47.83
C SER A 316 25.98 -64.11 46.96
N ASN A 317 25.62 -64.38 45.71
CA ASN A 317 24.32 -64.04 45.10
C ASN A 317 24.46 -63.69 43.60
N LEU A 318 23.86 -64.54 42.78
CA LEU A 318 23.91 -64.56 41.32
C LEU A 318 22.81 -63.67 40.72
N GLU A 319 23.25 -62.80 39.81
CA GLU A 319 22.46 -62.08 38.82
C GLU A 319 21.61 -63.03 37.96
N ASN A 320 20.35 -62.62 37.75
CA ASN A 320 19.61 -62.90 36.53
C ASN A 320 19.92 -61.77 35.54
N GLU A 321 20.27 -62.11 34.31
CA GLU A 321 19.52 -61.69 33.12
C GLU A 321 20.17 -62.28 31.87
N ASP A 322 19.29 -62.71 30.98
CA ASP A 322 19.54 -63.24 29.66
C ASP A 322 19.62 -62.05 28.68
N ASP A 323 20.57 -62.08 27.76
CA ASP A 323 20.55 -61.27 26.54
C ASP A 323 20.60 -62.24 25.34
N ASN A 324 19.52 -62.26 24.57
CA ASN A 324 19.48 -62.69 23.18
C ASN A 324 19.61 -61.45 22.30
N GLU A 325 20.53 -61.48 21.33
CA GLU A 325 20.43 -60.74 20.06
C GLU A 325 21.28 -61.47 19.02
N ASP A 326 20.64 -61.79 17.91
CA ASP A 326 21.09 -62.55 16.75
C ASP A 326 21.84 -61.69 15.72
N ALA A 327 22.87 -62.26 15.07
CA ALA A 327 23.20 -62.07 13.66
C ALA A 327 24.36 -63.01 13.25
N ALA A 328 24.13 -63.80 12.21
CA ALA A 328 24.99 -64.88 11.73
C ALA A 328 26.28 -64.40 11.04
N SER A 329 27.42 -65.00 11.39
CA SER A 329 28.49 -65.39 10.45
C SER A 329 29.46 -66.37 11.11
N GLU A 330 29.77 -67.44 10.39
CA GLU A 330 30.55 -68.60 10.83
C GLU A 330 32.02 -68.26 11.12
N LYS A 331 32.43 -68.15 12.39
CA LYS A 331 33.80 -68.47 12.87
C LYS A 331 33.75 -68.90 14.35
N LYS A 332 34.23 -70.13 14.63
CA LYS A 332 34.62 -70.70 15.95
C LYS A 332 34.04 -69.98 17.18
N SER A 333 33.03 -70.56 17.84
CA SER A 333 32.38 -70.00 19.04
C SER A 333 33.37 -69.77 20.20
N ILE A 334 33.88 -68.55 20.32
CA ILE A 334 34.59 -68.06 21.49
C ILE A 334 33.56 -68.02 22.63
N LYS A 335 33.78 -68.78 23.70
CA LYS A 335 32.92 -68.78 24.89
C LYS A 335 32.76 -67.33 25.37
N LYS A 336 31.55 -66.76 25.27
CA LYS A 336 31.23 -65.43 25.82
C LYS A 336 31.54 -65.48 27.33
N LYS A 337 32.55 -64.73 27.77
CA LYS A 337 32.88 -64.59 29.19
C LYS A 337 31.68 -63.95 29.88
N ARG A 338 31.21 -64.52 30.99
CA ARG A 338 30.13 -63.91 31.79
C ARG A 338 30.62 -62.56 32.26
N VAL A 339 29.87 -61.52 31.92
CA VAL A 339 30.11 -60.16 32.40
C VAL A 339 30.01 -60.19 33.92
N THR A 340 31.01 -59.65 34.59
CA THR A 340 31.03 -59.61 36.06
C THR A 340 30.17 -58.44 36.55
N LYS A 341 29.64 -58.53 37.77
CA LYS A 341 28.90 -57.44 38.45
C LYS A 341 29.63 -56.09 38.41
N VAL A 342 30.96 -56.12 38.42
CA VAL A 342 31.83 -54.95 38.30
C VAL A 342 31.74 -54.30 36.90
N GLU A 343 31.67 -55.09 35.84
CA GLU A 343 31.53 -54.61 34.46
C GLU A 343 30.13 -54.02 34.19
N LEU A 344 29.08 -54.57 34.80
CA LEU A 344 27.72 -53.99 34.76
C LEU A 344 27.67 -52.62 35.44
N ASN A 345 28.24 -52.50 36.64
CA ASN A 345 28.36 -51.21 37.33
C ASN A 345 29.21 -50.20 36.53
N LYS A 346 30.25 -50.66 35.83
CA LYS A 346 31.06 -49.83 34.93
C LYS A 346 30.27 -49.35 33.70
N ARG A 347 29.40 -50.19 33.14
CA ARG A 347 28.50 -49.84 32.03
C ARG A 347 27.40 -48.87 32.47
N ALA A 348 26.82 -49.07 33.66
CA ALA A 348 25.83 -48.16 34.24
C ALA A 348 26.41 -46.75 34.46
N ARG A 349 27.62 -46.66 35.04
CA ARG A 349 28.35 -45.37 35.20
C ARG A 349 28.62 -44.69 33.86
N ARG A 350 29.04 -45.43 32.83
CA ARG A 350 29.20 -44.88 31.48
C ARG A 350 27.88 -44.40 30.88
N LYS A 351 26.80 -45.16 31.03
CA LYS A 351 25.46 -44.76 30.54
C LYS A 351 24.98 -43.48 31.23
N GLU A 352 25.25 -43.32 32.52
CA GLU A 352 24.93 -42.11 33.27
C GLU A 352 25.81 -40.92 32.85
N GLN A 353 27.12 -41.14 32.62
CA GLN A 353 28.01 -40.11 32.06
C GLN A 353 27.53 -39.65 30.69
N LEU A 354 27.19 -40.57 29.79
CA LEU A 354 26.64 -40.24 28.47
C LEU A 354 25.33 -39.46 28.56
N LYS A 355 24.45 -39.77 29.53
CA LYS A 355 23.22 -38.99 29.77
C LYS A 355 23.53 -37.58 30.26
N LYS A 356 24.44 -37.42 31.22
CA LYS A 356 24.88 -36.10 31.73
C LYS A 356 25.56 -35.27 30.64
N GLU A 357 26.37 -35.91 29.79
CA GLU A 357 26.98 -35.26 28.63
C GLU A 357 25.93 -34.82 27.61
N ALA A 358 24.91 -35.64 27.36
CA ALA A 358 23.80 -35.28 26.48
C ALA A 358 22.95 -34.13 27.06
N GLU A 359 22.68 -34.13 28.36
CA GLU A 359 21.97 -33.04 29.04
C GLU A 359 22.80 -31.75 29.03
N ALA A 360 24.11 -31.82 29.26
CA ALA A 360 24.99 -30.67 29.15
C ALA A 360 25.06 -30.12 27.72
N LYS A 361 25.00 -30.99 26.70
CA LYS A 361 24.88 -30.56 25.29
C LYS A 361 23.57 -29.82 25.04
N LYS A 362 22.44 -30.35 25.52
CA LYS A 362 21.12 -29.69 25.43
C LYS A 362 21.11 -28.32 26.11
N ILE A 363 21.69 -28.20 27.31
CA ILE A 363 21.78 -26.91 28.01
C ILE A 363 22.62 -25.92 27.21
N LYS A 364 23.72 -26.37 26.58
CA LYS A 364 24.55 -25.53 25.71
C LYS A 364 23.85 -25.15 24.40
N GLU A 365 22.95 -25.99 23.89
CA GLU A 365 22.11 -25.67 22.73
C GLU A 365 21.11 -24.59 23.10
N LEU A 366 20.40 -24.76 24.22
CA LEU A 366 19.46 -23.76 24.74
C LEU A 366 20.13 -22.42 25.05
N SER A 367 21.33 -22.42 25.63
CA SER A 367 22.05 -21.17 25.91
C SER A 367 22.40 -20.43 24.61
N LYS A 368 22.82 -21.14 23.56
CA LYS A 368 23.10 -20.53 22.24
C LYS A 368 21.85 -19.94 21.60
N GLU A 369 20.71 -20.61 21.71
CA GLU A 369 19.43 -20.08 21.23
C GLU A 369 19.08 -18.80 21.98
N ILE A 370 19.21 -18.79 23.31
CA ILE A 370 18.98 -17.60 24.15
C ILE A 370 19.92 -16.45 23.76
N ASP A 371 21.21 -16.74 23.58
CA ASP A 371 22.21 -15.75 23.19
C ASP A 371 21.94 -15.15 21.80
N SER A 372 21.23 -15.86 20.91
CA SER A 372 20.83 -15.38 19.58
C SER A 372 19.52 -14.57 19.55
N ILE A 373 18.75 -14.55 20.65
CA ILE A 373 17.48 -13.81 20.72
C ILE A 373 17.66 -12.31 20.42
N PRO A 374 18.68 -11.59 20.93
CA PRO A 374 18.88 -10.18 20.62
C PRO A 374 19.09 -9.93 19.13
N ASP A 375 19.80 -10.82 18.43
CA ASP A 375 20.05 -10.70 17.00
C ASP A 375 18.74 -10.91 16.20
N ILE A 376 17.91 -11.87 16.61
CA ILE A 376 16.58 -12.12 16.03
C ILE A 376 15.66 -10.90 16.25
N ILE A 377 15.70 -10.28 17.43
CA ILE A 377 14.92 -9.07 17.72
C ILE A 377 15.36 -7.93 16.80
N GLN A 378 16.68 -7.73 16.65
CA GLN A 378 17.22 -6.71 15.75
C GLN A 378 16.82 -6.98 14.28
N GLU A 379 16.82 -8.24 13.85
CA GLU A 379 16.37 -8.63 12.50
C GLU A 379 14.89 -8.33 12.29
N ILE A 380 14.03 -8.65 13.26
CA ILE A 380 12.59 -8.33 13.21
C ILE A 380 12.36 -6.81 13.16
N GLU A 381 13.10 -6.04 13.97
CA GLU A 381 13.00 -4.58 13.96
C GLU A 381 13.41 -3.99 12.61
N GLN A 382 14.50 -4.48 12.02
CA GLN A 382 14.95 -4.08 10.68
C GLN A 382 13.92 -4.46 9.61
N GLU A 383 13.37 -5.68 9.64
CA GLU A 383 12.35 -6.12 8.70
C GLU A 383 11.06 -5.29 8.82
N GLU A 384 10.65 -4.94 10.04
CA GLU A 384 9.53 -4.04 10.27
C GLU A 384 9.79 -2.63 9.74
N GLU A 385 11.00 -2.09 9.94
CA GLU A 385 11.40 -0.81 9.37
C GLU A 385 11.35 -0.83 7.85
N GLU A 386 11.83 -1.91 7.23
CA GLU A 386 11.77 -2.09 5.78
C GLU A 386 10.32 -2.19 5.28
N LYS A 387 9.46 -2.94 5.99
CA LYS A 387 8.01 -3.00 5.72
C LYS A 387 7.38 -1.61 5.85
N LYS A 388 7.72 -0.84 6.88
CA LYS A 388 7.27 0.55 7.08
C LYS A 388 7.76 1.46 5.95
N LYS A 389 9.04 1.39 5.58
CA LYS A 389 9.64 2.14 4.45
C LYS A 389 8.96 1.77 3.12
N LYS A 390 8.69 0.49 2.86
CA LYS A 390 7.97 0.01 1.67
C LYS A 390 6.53 0.54 1.63
N HIS A 391 5.83 0.53 2.76
CA HIS A 391 4.49 1.12 2.88
C HIS A 391 4.49 2.63 2.63
N LEU A 392 5.46 3.35 3.20
CA LEU A 392 5.64 4.79 2.96
C LEU A 392 5.92 5.06 1.48
N ARG A 393 6.83 4.31 0.84
CA ARG A 393 7.10 4.42 -0.61
C ARG A 393 5.82 4.22 -1.43
N ARG A 394 5.01 3.22 -1.10
CA ARG A 394 3.71 2.99 -1.75
C ARG A 394 2.73 4.15 -1.56
N LYS A 395 2.65 4.71 -0.35
CA LYS A 395 1.80 5.87 -0.05
C LYS A 395 2.24 7.11 -0.82
N VAL A 396 3.54 7.40 -0.82
CA VAL A 396 4.13 8.53 -1.55
C VAL A 396 3.90 8.36 -3.05
N ALA A 397 4.19 7.20 -3.63
CA ALA A 397 3.93 6.92 -5.04
C ALA A 397 2.44 7.06 -5.40
N LYS A 398 1.52 6.61 -4.52
CA LYS A 398 0.07 6.83 -4.71
C LYS A 398 -0.28 8.32 -4.66
N GLN A 399 0.29 9.09 -3.73
CA GLN A 399 0.05 10.53 -3.63
C GLN A 399 0.60 11.29 -4.86
N GLU A 400 1.78 10.92 -5.36
CA GLU A 400 2.35 11.48 -6.59
C GLU A 400 1.49 11.15 -7.81
N MET A 401 1.03 9.90 -7.91
CA MET A 401 0.10 9.49 -8.97
C MET A 401 -1.22 10.27 -8.94
N LEU A 402 -1.79 10.50 -7.75
CA LEU A 402 -3.03 11.26 -7.58
C LEU A 402 -2.87 12.76 -7.88
N LYS A 403 -1.65 13.30 -7.84
CA LYS A 403 -1.34 14.67 -8.27
C LYS A 403 -1.34 14.80 -9.79
N ILE A 404 -0.93 13.75 -10.50
CA ILE A 404 -0.75 13.76 -11.96
C ILE A 404 -2.03 13.34 -12.68
N ARG A 405 -2.70 12.30 -12.19
CA ARG A 405 -3.88 11.72 -12.86
C ARG A 405 -5.02 11.42 -11.88
N PRO A 406 -6.28 11.51 -12.34
CA PRO A 406 -7.44 11.18 -11.52
C PRO A 406 -7.44 9.68 -11.15
N PRO A 407 -8.11 9.31 -10.05
CA PRO A 407 -8.38 7.92 -9.72
C PRO A 407 -9.08 7.20 -10.87
N ARG A 408 -8.78 5.91 -11.05
CA ARG A 408 -9.44 5.07 -12.05
C ARG A 408 -10.90 4.85 -11.63
N ILE A 409 -11.84 5.43 -12.37
CA ILE A 409 -13.29 5.28 -12.12
C ILE A 409 -13.84 4.01 -12.80
N GLY A 410 -13.21 3.53 -13.88
CA GLY A 410 -13.73 2.40 -14.67
C GLY A 410 -12.65 1.54 -15.36
N LYS A 411 -13.03 0.83 -16.43
CA LYS A 411 -12.13 -0.10 -17.14
C LYS A 411 -10.92 0.59 -17.75
N HIS A 412 -11.06 1.82 -18.22
CA HIS A 412 -9.99 2.56 -18.89
C HIS A 412 -9.11 3.30 -17.90
N LYS A 413 -7.82 3.41 -18.24
CA LYS A 413 -6.85 4.23 -17.50
C LYS A 413 -6.92 5.66 -18.06
N PHE A 414 -6.67 6.65 -17.20
CA PHE A 414 -6.48 8.02 -17.67
C PHE A 414 -5.18 8.10 -18.47
N GLU A 415 -5.30 8.61 -19.68
CA GLU A 415 -4.19 8.97 -20.57
C GLU A 415 -4.32 10.47 -20.85
N PRO A 416 -3.30 11.29 -20.53
CA PRO A 416 -3.35 12.72 -20.80
C PRO A 416 -3.39 12.97 -22.31
N ALA A 417 -4.03 14.07 -22.71
CA ALA A 417 -4.00 14.51 -24.09
C ALA A 417 -2.54 14.83 -24.50
N PRO A 418 -2.09 14.44 -25.71
CA PRO A 418 -0.76 14.81 -26.17
C PRO A 418 -0.64 16.32 -26.31
N VAL A 419 0.48 16.89 -25.82
CA VAL A 419 0.74 18.33 -25.94
C VAL A 419 0.87 18.71 -27.41
N GLN A 420 -0.02 19.59 -27.88
CA GLN A 420 -0.02 20.09 -29.25
C GLN A 420 0.93 21.30 -29.33
N VAL A 421 2.12 21.10 -29.88
CA VAL A 421 3.11 22.17 -30.07
C VAL A 421 3.34 22.37 -31.57
N LEU A 422 3.25 23.62 -32.02
CA LEU A 422 3.57 23.98 -33.40
C LEU A 422 5.06 23.73 -33.67
N LEU A 423 5.38 23.12 -34.80
CA LEU A 423 6.77 22.96 -35.22
C LEU A 423 7.34 24.31 -35.68
N SER A 424 8.67 24.44 -35.72
CA SER A 424 9.34 25.68 -36.17
C SER A 424 8.97 26.10 -37.59
N GLU A 425 8.59 25.14 -38.45
CA GLU A 425 8.11 25.38 -39.81
C GLU A 425 6.66 25.90 -39.84
N GLU A 426 5.88 25.62 -38.81
CA GLU A 426 4.45 25.92 -38.71
C GLU A 426 4.19 27.21 -37.93
N ILE A 427 5.12 27.63 -37.07
CA ILE A 427 5.03 28.90 -36.39
C ILE A 427 5.11 30.03 -37.41
N THR A 428 3.99 30.71 -37.58
CA THR A 428 3.90 31.89 -38.42
C THR A 428 3.30 33.01 -37.60
N GLY A 429 3.77 34.25 -37.75
CA GLY A 429 3.23 35.39 -37.00
C GLY A 429 1.83 35.84 -37.43
N SER A 430 1.09 35.08 -38.25
CA SER A 430 -0.21 35.49 -38.81
C SER A 430 -1.31 34.47 -38.55
N ILE A 431 -2.34 34.87 -37.80
CA ILE A 431 -3.47 34.02 -37.40
C ILE A 431 -4.17 33.35 -38.60
N ARG A 432 -4.11 33.96 -39.79
CA ARG A 432 -4.73 33.39 -41.00
C ARG A 432 -4.07 32.10 -41.48
N LYS A 433 -2.84 31.85 -41.04
CA LYS A 433 -2.05 30.67 -41.37
C LYS A 433 -2.11 29.61 -40.28
N LEU A 434 -2.88 29.82 -39.20
CA LEU A 434 -3.12 28.79 -38.20
C LEU A 434 -3.79 27.60 -38.85
N LYS A 435 -3.15 26.45 -38.69
CA LYS A 435 -3.81 25.17 -38.85
C LYS A 435 -4.34 24.77 -37.47
N VAL A 436 -5.65 24.66 -37.37
CA VAL A 436 -6.31 24.17 -36.15
C VAL A 436 -6.39 22.66 -36.29
N ASP A 437 -5.59 21.96 -35.50
CA ASP A 437 -5.68 20.51 -35.38
C ASP A 437 -6.77 20.20 -34.34
N LEU A 438 -7.82 19.50 -34.78
CA LEU A 438 -9.00 19.11 -33.97
C LEU A 438 -8.82 17.71 -33.38
#